data_AF-A0A8W8P3J6-F1
#
_entry.id   AF-A0A8W8P3J6-F1
#
_cell.length_a   1.000
_cell.length_b   1.000
_cell.length_c   1.000
_cell.angle_alpha   90.00
_cell.angle_beta   90.00
_cell.angle_gamma   90.00
#
_symmetry.space_group_name_H-M   'P 1'
#
loop_
_entity.id
_entity.type
_entity.pdbx_description
1 polymer ?
#
loop_
_entity_poly.entity_id
_entity_poly.type
_entity_poly.pdbx_seq_one_letter_code
_entity_poly.pdbx_strand_id
1 'polypeptide(L)'
;MYIDQGRSLKFADLCYELANHFPPLKFQRLKFLLKFSGKVTDVVSLNATDSVWDCIRLLQQENLFTLNDVIFMQFLLNKTDCSVLNTKCIEYAREQTALCYFIEPPEHECSEAQFHIQGDLTNYTKLHINYIIETVATILHCDTYDIRVNGLKHSGSFLLILSIKKTCSWKLFDLKWQDCIKLLQLNIDYLIIDKVKVSVQKPQGRI
;
A
#
# COMPACT_ATOMS: atom_id res chain seq x y z
N MET A 1 4.02 14.15 27.19
CA MET A 1 4.33 13.26 26.04
C MET A 1 3.29 13.56 24.98
N TYR A 2 3.64 14.24 23.89
CA TYR A 2 2.67 14.60 22.83
C TYR A 2 2.25 13.32 22.11
N ILE A 3 1.01 12.87 22.34
CA ILE A 3 0.49 11.57 21.91
C ILE A 3 0.42 11.44 20.37
N ASP A 4 0.53 12.55 19.64
CA ASP A 4 0.33 12.57 18.18
C ASP A 4 1.58 12.95 17.35
N GLN A 5 2.73 13.28 17.95
CA GLN A 5 3.94 13.73 17.21
C GLN A 5 3.71 14.79 16.10
N GLY A 6 2.58 15.52 16.12
CA GLY A 6 2.17 16.42 15.06
C GLY A 6 1.62 15.76 13.78
N ARG A 7 1.30 14.46 13.78
CA ARG A 7 0.71 13.74 12.62
C ARG A 7 -0.56 14.41 12.12
N SER A 8 -1.46 14.82 13.01
CA SER A 8 -2.68 15.53 12.60
C SER A 8 -2.39 16.85 11.89
N LEU A 9 -1.35 17.58 12.31
CA LEU A 9 -0.93 18.82 11.65
C LEU A 9 -0.35 18.54 10.26
N LYS A 10 0.54 17.55 10.15
CA LYS A 10 1.10 17.13 8.85
C LYS A 10 0.04 16.59 7.89
N PHE A 11 -0.99 15.93 8.40
CA PHE A 11 -2.11 15.47 7.58
C PHE A 11 -2.97 16.65 7.13
N ALA A 12 -3.20 17.64 7.99
CA ALA A 12 -3.88 18.87 7.61
C ALA A 12 -3.10 19.63 6.53
N ASP A 13 -1.76 19.70 6.64
CA ASP A 13 -0.89 20.28 5.62
C ASP A 13 -1.00 19.52 4.29
N LEU A 14 -1.00 18.18 4.32
CA LEU A 14 -1.25 17.38 3.12
C LEU A 14 -2.62 17.73 2.50
N CYS A 15 -3.67 17.81 3.31
CA CYS A 15 -5.01 18.15 2.82
C CYS A 15 -5.04 19.55 2.18
N TYR A 16 -4.38 20.52 2.81
CA TYR A 16 -4.24 21.89 2.30
C TYR A 16 -3.52 21.92 0.95
N GLU A 17 -2.38 21.23 0.86
CA GLU A 17 -1.60 21.12 -0.37
C GLU A 17 -2.42 20.48 -1.49
N LEU A 18 -3.09 19.36 -1.20
CA LEU A 18 -3.92 18.66 -2.17
C LEU A 18 -5.06 19.55 -2.67
N ALA A 19 -5.77 20.24 -1.78
CA ALA A 19 -6.94 21.03 -2.19
C ALA A 19 -6.59 22.27 -3.00
N ASN A 20 -5.56 23.02 -2.57
CA ASN A 20 -5.22 24.31 -3.17
C ASN A 20 -4.46 24.17 -4.50
N HIS A 21 -3.72 23.08 -4.66
CA HIS A 21 -2.93 22.84 -5.86
C HIS A 21 -3.58 21.86 -6.84
N PHE A 22 -4.76 21.31 -6.51
CA PHE A 22 -5.51 20.48 -7.45
C PHE A 22 -6.00 21.33 -8.64
N PRO A 23 -5.73 20.93 -9.91
CA PRO A 23 -6.10 21.74 -11.06
C PRO A 23 -7.63 21.93 -11.17
N PRO A 24 -8.14 23.17 -11.18
CA PRO A 24 -9.59 23.42 -11.23
C PRO A 24 -10.29 22.76 -12.43
N LEU A 25 -9.62 22.73 -13.58
CA LEU A 25 -10.14 22.11 -14.81
C LEU A 25 -10.38 20.59 -14.67
N LYS A 26 -9.75 19.93 -13.70
CA LYS A 26 -9.87 18.48 -13.46
C LYS A 26 -10.92 18.15 -12.40
N PHE A 27 -11.52 19.15 -11.75
CA PHE A 27 -12.44 18.95 -10.63
C PHE A 27 -13.66 18.10 -11.00
N GLN A 28 -14.24 18.31 -12.19
CA GLN A 28 -15.37 17.49 -12.63
C GLN A 28 -14.98 16.02 -12.86
N ARG A 29 -13.76 15.76 -13.33
CA ARG A 29 -13.23 14.39 -13.46
C ARG A 29 -13.03 13.74 -12.09
N LEU A 30 -12.59 14.49 -11.08
CA LEU A 30 -12.52 14.02 -9.69
C LEU A 30 -13.92 13.62 -9.18
N LYS A 31 -14.93 14.49 -9.31
CA LYS A 31 -16.31 14.19 -8.91
C LYS A 31 -16.87 12.96 -9.62
N PHE A 32 -16.60 12.83 -10.92
CA PHE A 32 -16.98 11.66 -11.70
C PHE A 32 -16.34 10.38 -11.12
N LEU A 33 -15.03 10.37 -10.87
CA LEU A 33 -14.35 9.21 -10.31
C LEU A 33 -14.88 8.83 -8.92
N LEU A 34 -15.14 9.81 -8.07
CA LEU A 34 -15.74 9.60 -6.75
C LEU A 34 -17.09 8.89 -6.85
N LYS A 35 -17.97 9.38 -7.74
CA LYS A 35 -19.29 8.79 -7.98
C LYS A 35 -19.22 7.37 -8.53
N PHE A 36 -18.34 7.13 -9.50
CA PHE A 36 -18.23 5.83 -10.17
C PHE A 36 -17.40 4.79 -9.40
N SER A 37 -16.62 5.21 -8.40
CA SER A 37 -15.85 4.29 -7.56
C SER A 37 -16.71 3.31 -6.77
N GLY A 38 -17.98 3.65 -6.52
CA GLY A 38 -18.88 2.90 -5.63
C GLY A 38 -18.45 2.91 -4.16
N LYS A 39 -17.41 3.69 -3.81
CA LYS A 39 -16.89 3.82 -2.44
C LYS A 39 -17.57 4.95 -1.67
N VAL A 40 -17.93 6.03 -2.38
CA VAL A 40 -18.65 7.17 -1.81
C VAL A 40 -20.14 6.86 -1.75
N THR A 41 -20.66 6.76 -0.55
CA THR A 41 -22.05 6.43 -0.25
C THR A 41 -22.94 7.66 -0.24
N ASP A 42 -22.45 8.82 0.21
CA ASP A 42 -23.18 10.07 0.21
C ASP A 42 -23.04 10.81 -1.13
N VAL A 43 -23.72 10.25 -2.14
CA VAL A 43 -23.76 10.81 -3.50
C VAL A 43 -24.45 12.19 -3.53
N VAL A 44 -25.34 12.46 -2.58
CA VAL A 44 -26.06 13.75 -2.50
C VAL A 44 -25.08 14.86 -2.13
N SER A 45 -24.31 14.68 -1.05
CA SER A 45 -23.27 15.63 -0.66
C SER A 45 -22.18 15.74 -1.71
N LEU A 46 -21.78 14.62 -2.34
CA LEU A 46 -20.83 14.64 -3.46
C LEU A 46 -21.30 15.56 -4.59
N ASN A 47 -22.57 15.48 -5.00
CA ASN A 47 -23.09 16.33 -6.05
C ASN A 47 -23.09 17.81 -5.65
N ALA A 48 -23.32 18.12 -4.38
CA ALA A 48 -23.34 19.48 -3.84
C ALA A 48 -21.95 20.12 -3.63
N THR A 49 -20.87 19.33 -3.59
CA THR A 49 -19.50 19.87 -3.45
C THR A 49 -19.17 20.87 -4.58
N ASP A 50 -18.63 22.04 -4.20
CA ASP A 50 -18.18 23.08 -5.12
C ASP A 50 -16.65 23.22 -5.17
N SER A 51 -15.95 22.59 -4.22
CA SER A 51 -14.50 22.62 -4.11
C SER A 51 -13.87 21.23 -3.91
N VAL A 52 -12.57 21.15 -4.18
CA VAL A 52 -11.76 19.97 -3.87
C VAL A 52 -11.67 19.75 -2.36
N TRP A 53 -11.71 20.83 -1.58
CA TRP A 53 -11.74 20.76 -0.12
C TRP A 53 -12.96 20.00 0.39
N ASP A 54 -14.14 20.25 -0.18
CA ASP A 54 -15.36 19.53 0.21
C ASP A 54 -15.31 18.05 -0.19
N CYS A 55 -14.71 17.75 -1.35
CA CYS A 55 -14.46 16.36 -1.72
C CYS A 55 -13.52 15.68 -0.72
N ILE A 56 -12.44 16.34 -0.30
CA ILE A 56 -11.51 15.80 0.71
C ILE A 56 -12.21 15.58 2.05
N ARG A 57 -13.01 16.54 2.51
CA ARG A 57 -13.80 16.39 3.74
C ARG A 57 -14.79 15.24 3.65
N LEU A 58 -15.47 15.08 2.53
CA LEU A 58 -16.38 13.95 2.30
C LEU A 58 -15.63 12.62 2.37
N LEU A 59 -14.46 12.53 1.74
CA LEU A 59 -13.60 11.34 1.82
C LEU A 59 -13.16 11.04 3.26
N GLN A 60 -12.85 12.06 4.05
CA GLN A 60 -12.51 11.89 5.47
C GLN A 60 -13.70 11.40 6.30
N GLN A 61 -14.89 11.98 6.08
CA GLN A 61 -16.13 11.56 6.74
C GLN A 61 -16.48 10.10 6.44
N GLU A 62 -16.20 9.65 5.22
CA GLU A 62 -16.40 8.26 4.79
C GLU A 62 -15.20 7.34 5.06
N ASN A 63 -14.17 7.80 5.80
CA ASN A 63 -12.94 7.06 6.11
C ASN A 63 -12.16 6.56 4.88
N LEU A 64 -12.32 7.22 3.74
CA LEU A 64 -11.64 6.91 2.48
C LEU A 64 -10.32 7.68 2.31
N PHE A 65 -10.08 8.69 3.14
CA PHE A 65 -8.81 9.41 3.19
C PHE A 65 -8.54 9.82 4.64
N THR A 66 -7.57 9.18 5.27
CA THR A 66 -7.33 9.33 6.71
C THR A 66 -5.85 9.59 6.99
N LEU A 67 -5.55 9.99 8.23
CA LEU A 67 -4.17 10.14 8.69
C LEU A 67 -3.32 8.88 8.53
N ASN A 68 -3.96 7.71 8.49
CA ASN A 68 -3.33 6.41 8.38
C ASN A 68 -3.47 5.78 7.00
N ASP A 69 -4.31 6.29 6.08
CA ASP A 69 -4.51 5.69 4.77
C ASP A 69 -4.76 6.76 3.70
N VAL A 70 -3.85 6.82 2.72
CA VAL A 70 -3.91 7.75 1.59
C VAL A 70 -4.11 7.05 0.24
N ILE A 71 -4.30 5.72 0.21
CA ILE A 71 -4.34 4.92 -1.03
C ILE A 71 -5.44 5.38 -1.98
N PHE A 72 -6.64 5.61 -1.47
CA PHE A 72 -7.75 6.01 -2.33
C PHE A 72 -7.54 7.41 -2.91
N MET A 73 -6.96 8.33 -2.13
CA MET A 73 -6.55 9.63 -2.64
C MET A 73 -5.50 9.49 -3.76
N GLN A 74 -4.50 8.64 -3.59
CA GLN A 74 -3.51 8.38 -4.64
C GLN A 74 -4.13 7.80 -5.92
N PHE A 75 -5.12 6.91 -5.78
CA PHE A 75 -5.89 6.42 -6.93
C PHE A 75 -6.56 7.59 -7.67
N LEU A 76 -7.22 8.50 -6.97
CA LEU A 76 -7.89 9.66 -7.55
C LEU A 76 -6.88 10.60 -8.25
N LEU A 77 -5.74 10.87 -7.60
CA LEU A 77 -4.68 11.72 -8.16
C LEU A 77 -4.05 11.10 -9.40
N ASN A 78 -3.81 9.79 -9.41
CA ASN A 78 -3.33 9.07 -10.59
C ASN A 78 -4.36 9.11 -11.73
N LYS A 79 -5.64 8.86 -11.42
CA LYS A 79 -6.72 8.87 -12.44
C LYS A 79 -7.08 10.26 -12.92
N THR A 80 -6.57 11.31 -12.30
CA THR A 80 -6.69 12.70 -12.76
C THR A 80 -5.38 13.25 -13.32
N ASP A 81 -4.35 12.42 -13.50
CA ASP A 81 -3.05 12.84 -14.05
C ASP A 81 -2.39 13.95 -13.19
N CYS A 82 -2.53 13.86 -11.86
CA CYS A 82 -2.00 14.80 -10.87
C CYS A 82 -0.79 14.20 -10.14
N SER A 83 0.26 13.87 -10.90
CA SER A 83 1.44 13.14 -10.41
C SER A 83 2.19 13.87 -9.28
N VAL A 84 2.37 15.19 -9.38
CA VAL A 84 3.04 16.01 -8.35
C VAL A 84 2.33 15.90 -7.00
N LEU A 85 0.99 15.96 -7.01
CA LEU A 85 0.18 15.79 -5.80
C LEU A 85 0.20 14.35 -5.28
N ASN A 86 0.22 13.37 -6.18
CA ASN A 86 0.39 11.97 -5.78
C ASN A 86 1.73 11.75 -5.05
N THR A 87 2.80 12.40 -5.49
CA THR A 87 4.10 12.37 -4.77
C THR A 87 3.97 12.92 -3.35
N LYS A 88 3.14 13.94 -3.10
CA LYS A 88 2.87 14.43 -1.73
C LYS A 88 2.20 13.39 -0.83
N CYS A 89 1.27 12.60 -1.37
CA CYS A 89 0.73 11.46 -0.64
C CYS A 89 1.80 10.40 -0.32
N ILE A 90 2.72 10.13 -1.25
CA ILE A 90 3.82 9.18 -1.04
C ILE A 90 4.79 9.69 0.04
N GLU A 91 5.20 10.96 -0.04
CA GLU A 91 6.07 11.62 0.94
C GLU A 91 5.44 11.56 2.34
N TYR A 92 4.19 12.02 2.47
CA TYR A 92 3.45 11.96 3.73
C TYR A 92 3.39 10.54 4.28
N ALA A 93 3.04 9.56 3.45
CA ALA A 93 2.89 8.19 3.90
C ALA A 93 4.20 7.56 4.37
N ARG A 94 5.32 7.85 3.69
CA ARG A 94 6.66 7.41 4.11
C ARG A 94 7.05 8.01 5.46
N GLU A 95 6.83 9.31 5.65
CA GLU A 95 7.21 9.99 6.88
C GLU A 95 6.30 9.63 8.05
N GLN A 96 5.01 9.46 7.80
CA GLN A 96 3.98 9.28 8.82
C GLN A 96 3.54 7.83 8.95
N THR A 97 4.16 6.87 8.26
CA THR A 97 3.75 5.45 8.24
C THR A 97 2.27 5.27 7.91
N ALA A 98 1.74 6.06 6.99
CA ALA A 98 0.39 5.88 6.47
C ALA A 98 0.38 4.86 5.31
N LEU A 99 -0.77 4.25 5.06
CA LEU A 99 -0.96 3.32 3.96
C LEU A 99 -0.92 4.07 2.64
N CYS A 100 -0.13 3.56 1.72
CA CYS A 100 0.14 4.21 0.45
C CYS A 100 0.43 3.16 -0.62
N TYR A 101 -0.15 3.38 -1.79
CA TYR A 101 0.17 2.66 -3.01
C TYR A 101 1.38 3.31 -3.66
N PHE A 102 2.47 2.56 -3.75
CA PHE A 102 3.55 2.83 -4.68
C PHE A 102 3.97 1.51 -5.32
N ILE A 103 4.39 1.56 -6.57
CA ILE A 103 5.14 0.46 -7.20
C ILE A 103 6.35 1.13 -7.84
N GLU A 104 7.51 0.93 -7.24
CA GLU A 104 8.76 1.26 -7.91
C GLU A 104 9.16 0.08 -8.80
N PRO A 105 9.58 0.32 -10.06
CA PRO A 105 10.13 -0.75 -10.88
C PRO A 105 11.33 -1.37 -10.15
N PRO A 106 11.53 -2.70 -10.26
CA PRO A 106 12.69 -3.34 -9.66
C PRO A 106 13.97 -2.75 -10.26
N GLU A 107 14.98 -2.57 -9.40
CA GLU A 107 16.32 -2.18 -9.83
C GLU A 107 16.91 -3.21 -10.80
N HIS A 108 17.90 -2.79 -11.60
CA HIS A 108 18.63 -3.71 -12.45
C HIS A 108 19.19 -4.85 -11.58
N GLU A 109 18.97 -6.12 -11.99
CA GLU A 109 19.34 -7.34 -11.26
C GLU A 109 18.43 -7.78 -10.10
N CYS A 110 17.30 -7.11 -9.87
CA CYS A 110 16.27 -7.54 -8.91
C CYS A 110 15.09 -8.21 -9.62
N SER A 111 14.49 -9.21 -8.96
CA SER A 111 13.16 -9.76 -9.26
C SER A 111 12.12 -9.10 -8.35
N GLU A 112 10.93 -8.88 -8.89
CA GLU A 112 9.77 -8.48 -8.09
C GLU A 112 9.10 -9.73 -7.50
N ALA A 113 8.85 -9.72 -6.19
CA ALA A 113 8.09 -10.74 -5.49
C ALA A 113 6.98 -10.08 -4.68
N GLN A 114 5.74 -10.52 -4.89
CA GLN A 114 4.56 -10.01 -4.19
C GLN A 114 4.11 -11.03 -3.15
N PHE A 115 4.08 -10.63 -1.89
CA PHE A 115 3.70 -11.45 -0.75
C PHE A 115 2.28 -11.07 -0.37
N HIS A 116 1.33 -12.00 -0.53
CA HIS A 116 -0.03 -11.78 -0.08
C HIS A 116 -0.12 -12.02 1.41
N ILE A 117 -0.61 -11.01 2.12
CA ILE A 117 -0.72 -11.00 3.57
C ILE A 117 -2.20 -10.91 3.92
N GLN A 118 -2.69 -11.92 4.63
CA GLN A 118 -4.06 -11.94 5.14
C GLN A 118 -4.21 -10.91 6.27
N GLY A 119 -5.28 -10.13 6.18
CA GLY A 119 -5.62 -9.09 7.15
C GLY A 119 -5.60 -7.69 6.58
N ASP A 120 -5.98 -6.74 7.43
CA ASP A 120 -6.04 -5.33 7.08
C ASP A 120 -4.64 -4.70 7.17
N LEU A 121 -4.25 -4.01 6.10
CA LEU A 121 -2.98 -3.32 5.99
C LEU A 121 -2.78 -2.27 7.11
N THR A 122 -3.86 -1.71 7.67
CA THR A 122 -3.79 -0.74 8.79
C THR A 122 -3.15 -1.32 10.05
N ASN A 123 -3.18 -2.64 10.21
CA ASN A 123 -2.54 -3.34 11.33
C ASN A 123 -1.03 -3.54 11.13
N TYR A 124 -0.51 -3.33 9.91
CA TYR A 124 0.88 -3.61 9.58
C TYR A 124 1.73 -2.34 9.66
N THR A 125 2.45 -2.22 10.76
CA THR A 125 3.41 -1.14 11.01
C THR A 125 4.76 -1.41 10.31
N LYS A 126 5.64 -0.40 10.27
CA LYS A 126 7.03 -0.56 9.81
C LYS A 126 7.77 -1.71 10.50
N LEU A 127 7.49 -1.94 11.79
CA LEU A 127 8.08 -3.05 12.54
C LEU A 127 7.63 -4.41 11.99
N HIS A 128 6.34 -4.57 11.67
CA HIS A 128 5.83 -5.80 11.06
C HIS A 128 6.42 -6.01 9.67
N ILE A 129 6.50 -4.95 8.85
CA ILE A 129 7.14 -5.02 7.52
C ILE A 129 8.62 -5.43 7.65
N ASN A 130 9.36 -4.86 8.60
CA ASN A 130 10.74 -5.25 8.86
C ASN A 130 10.87 -6.72 9.28
N TYR A 131 9.97 -7.21 10.12
CA TYR A 131 9.97 -8.62 10.53
C TYR A 131 9.68 -9.57 9.36
N ILE A 132 8.81 -9.16 8.43
CA ILE A 132 8.60 -9.88 7.16
C ILE A 132 9.92 -9.89 6.35
N ILE A 133 10.59 -8.74 6.21
CA ILE A 133 11.88 -8.64 5.48
C ILE A 133 12.94 -9.56 6.10
N GLU A 134 13.10 -9.54 7.42
CA GLU A 134 14.04 -10.40 8.16
C GLU A 134 13.74 -11.89 7.94
N THR A 135 12.46 -12.26 7.96
CA THR A 135 12.02 -13.63 7.72
C THR A 135 12.31 -14.06 6.29
N VAL A 136 12.01 -13.21 5.30
CA VAL A 136 12.30 -13.49 3.89
C VAL A 136 13.82 -13.57 3.66
N ALA A 137 14.61 -12.66 4.21
CA ALA A 137 16.07 -12.70 4.14
C ALA A 137 16.64 -14.03 4.68
N THR A 138 16.08 -14.51 5.79
CA THR A 138 16.45 -15.80 6.38
C THR A 138 16.12 -16.98 5.44
N ILE A 139 14.94 -16.98 4.81
CA ILE A 139 14.53 -18.02 3.85
C ILE A 139 15.46 -18.01 2.62
N LEU A 140 15.83 -16.82 2.16
CA LEU A 140 16.68 -16.65 0.99
C LEU A 140 18.16 -16.86 1.29
N HIS A 141 18.54 -16.88 2.57
CA HIS A 141 19.92 -16.83 3.03
C HIS A 141 20.69 -15.64 2.42
N CYS A 142 20.08 -14.46 2.47
CA CYS A 142 20.70 -13.21 2.05
C CYS A 142 20.62 -12.16 3.16
N ASP A 143 21.29 -11.03 2.98
CA ASP A 143 21.18 -9.92 3.92
C ASP A 143 19.85 -9.19 3.75
N THR A 144 19.33 -8.58 4.82
CA THR A 144 18.11 -7.77 4.74
C THR A 144 18.28 -6.57 3.82
N TYR A 145 19.51 -6.09 3.62
CA TYR A 145 19.86 -5.04 2.66
C TYR A 145 19.68 -5.47 1.19
N ASP A 146 19.61 -6.77 0.91
CA ASP A 146 19.33 -7.30 -0.44
C ASP A 146 17.83 -7.35 -0.77
N ILE A 147 16.98 -6.94 0.18
CA ILE A 147 15.52 -6.93 0.06
C ILE A 147 15.01 -5.52 0.30
N ARG A 148 14.29 -4.98 -0.69
CA ARG A 148 13.71 -3.65 -0.62
C ARG A 148 12.20 -3.71 -0.75
N VAL A 149 11.48 -2.95 0.06
CA VAL A 149 10.05 -2.73 -0.14
C VAL A 149 9.86 -1.84 -1.36
N ASN A 150 9.31 -2.42 -2.43
CA ASN A 150 9.04 -1.73 -3.69
C ASN A 150 7.57 -1.36 -3.86
N GLY A 151 6.68 -1.82 -2.99
CA GLY A 151 5.29 -1.40 -3.03
C GLY A 151 4.33 -2.10 -2.10
N LEU A 152 3.10 -1.58 -2.09
CA LEU A 152 1.95 -2.14 -1.38
C LEU A 152 0.71 -2.05 -2.28
N LYS A 153 -0.09 -3.12 -2.35
CA LYS A 153 -1.34 -3.15 -3.12
C LYS A 153 -2.49 -3.73 -2.30
N HIS A 154 -3.60 -3.00 -2.24
CA HIS A 154 -4.79 -3.40 -1.50
C HIS A 154 -5.66 -4.41 -2.28
N SER A 155 -6.23 -5.41 -1.59
CA SER A 155 -7.15 -6.41 -2.15
C SER A 155 -8.17 -6.97 -1.14
N GLY A 156 -8.60 -6.20 -0.13
CA GLY A 156 -9.40 -6.71 1.00
C GLY A 156 -8.56 -7.43 2.06
N SER A 157 -7.46 -8.01 1.59
CA SER A 157 -6.15 -8.23 2.21
C SER A 157 -5.14 -7.21 1.62
N PHE A 158 -3.83 -7.47 1.67
CA PHE A 158 -2.88 -6.71 0.85
C PHE A 158 -1.70 -7.54 0.33
N LEU A 159 -1.05 -7.01 -0.70
CA LEU A 159 0.19 -7.52 -1.28
C LEU A 159 1.34 -6.58 -0.89
N LEU A 160 2.36 -7.12 -0.22
CA LEU A 160 3.65 -6.47 -0.02
C LEU A 160 4.57 -6.81 -1.18
N ILE A 161 4.99 -5.81 -1.93
CA ILE A 161 5.85 -5.98 -3.11
C ILE A 161 7.30 -5.74 -2.67
N LEU A 162 8.13 -6.75 -2.83
CA LEU A 162 9.55 -6.73 -2.51
C LEU A 162 10.37 -6.82 -3.80
N SER A 163 11.42 -5.99 -3.90
CA SER A 163 12.52 -6.20 -4.82
C SER A 163 13.59 -7.03 -4.14
N ILE A 164 13.99 -8.12 -4.78
CA ILE A 164 14.91 -9.12 -4.23
C ILE A 164 15.96 -9.42 -5.30
N LYS A 165 17.25 -9.46 -4.94
CA LYS A 165 18.30 -9.85 -5.88
C LYS A 165 17.98 -11.19 -6.59
N LYS A 166 18.11 -11.21 -7.91
CA LYS A 166 17.82 -12.38 -8.76
C LYS A 166 18.60 -13.63 -8.35
N THR A 167 19.81 -13.46 -7.84
CA THR A 167 20.67 -14.56 -7.34
C THR A 167 20.04 -15.33 -6.18
N CYS A 168 19.11 -14.72 -5.46
CA CYS A 168 18.49 -15.28 -4.26
C CYS A 168 17.02 -15.63 -4.48
N SER A 169 16.31 -14.93 -5.36
CA SER A 169 14.85 -15.02 -5.53
C SER A 169 14.34 -16.41 -5.93
N TRP A 170 15.17 -17.22 -6.62
CA TRP A 170 14.82 -18.57 -7.07
C TRP A 170 14.36 -19.50 -5.93
N LYS A 171 14.86 -19.30 -4.69
CA LYS A 171 14.46 -20.10 -3.52
C LYS A 171 12.99 -19.96 -3.14
N LEU A 172 12.35 -18.85 -3.53
CA LEU A 172 10.92 -18.66 -3.30
C LEU A 172 10.04 -19.58 -4.16
N PHE A 173 10.58 -20.19 -5.22
CA PHE A 173 9.88 -21.20 -6.01
C PHE A 173 9.96 -22.60 -5.40
N ASP A 174 10.92 -22.85 -4.49
CA ASP A 174 11.19 -24.14 -3.87
C ASP A 174 11.18 -24.04 -2.34
N LEU A 175 10.10 -23.47 -1.80
CA LEU A 175 9.93 -23.28 -0.36
C LEU A 175 9.85 -24.62 0.36
N LYS A 176 10.72 -24.82 1.36
CA LYS A 176 10.64 -25.98 2.24
C LYS A 176 9.51 -25.78 3.25
N TRP A 177 9.03 -26.88 3.82
CA TRP A 177 7.95 -26.83 4.82
C TRP A 177 8.26 -25.90 6.00
N GLN A 178 9.51 -25.86 6.46
CA GLN A 178 9.92 -24.95 7.55
C GLN A 178 9.80 -23.47 7.16
N ASP A 179 10.07 -23.14 5.88
CA ASP A 179 9.92 -21.78 5.36
C ASP A 179 8.45 -21.42 5.20
N CYS A 180 7.63 -22.37 4.75
CA CYS A 180 6.17 -22.21 4.71
C CYS A 180 5.58 -21.92 6.10
N ILE A 181 6.05 -22.60 7.16
CA ILE A 181 5.59 -22.32 8.54
C ILE A 181 5.89 -20.88 8.93
N LYS A 182 7.11 -20.39 8.67
CA LYS A 182 7.51 -19.01 9.00
C LYS A 182 6.62 -17.99 8.27
N LEU A 183 6.35 -18.22 6.98
CA LEU A 183 5.47 -17.36 6.19
C LEU A 183 4.02 -17.40 6.70
N LEU A 184 3.49 -18.58 7.04
CA LEU A 184 2.14 -18.72 7.61
C LEU A 184 1.99 -17.99 8.95
N GLN A 185 3.03 -17.97 9.79
CA GLN A 185 3.03 -17.21 11.06
C GLN A 185 2.94 -15.69 10.85
N LEU A 186 3.35 -15.22 9.65
CA LEU A 186 3.22 -13.83 9.22
C LEU A 186 1.90 -13.56 8.46
N ASN A 187 0.96 -14.51 8.49
CA ASN A 187 -0.28 -14.49 7.73
C ASN A 187 -0.06 -14.43 6.20
N ILE A 188 1.08 -14.94 5.71
CA ILE A 188 1.36 -15.01 4.27
C ILE A 188 0.92 -16.37 3.74
N ASP A 189 -0.03 -16.40 2.82
CA ASP A 189 -0.67 -17.61 2.28
C ASP A 189 -0.26 -17.92 0.83
N TYR A 190 0.20 -16.93 0.06
CA TYR A 190 0.78 -17.14 -1.26
C TYR A 190 1.72 -16.00 -1.68
N LEU A 191 2.57 -16.33 -2.64
CA LEU A 191 3.51 -15.41 -3.29
C LEU A 191 3.18 -15.30 -4.78
N ILE A 192 3.52 -14.18 -5.40
CA ILE A 192 3.56 -14.02 -6.87
C ILE A 192 4.97 -13.56 -7.24
N ILE A 193 5.70 -14.38 -7.99
CA ILE A 193 7.06 -14.07 -8.44
C ILE A 193 7.10 -14.27 -9.95
N ASP A 194 7.54 -13.25 -10.70
CA ASP A 194 7.57 -13.29 -12.17
C ASP A 194 6.25 -13.79 -12.79
N LYS A 195 5.12 -13.33 -12.23
CA LYS A 195 3.73 -13.69 -12.60
C LYS A 195 3.31 -15.14 -12.29
N VAL A 196 4.16 -15.92 -11.63
CA VAL A 196 3.84 -17.28 -11.16
C VAL A 196 3.37 -17.21 -9.71
N LYS A 197 2.22 -17.83 -9.43
CA LYS A 197 1.68 -17.94 -8.07
C LYS A 197 2.25 -19.17 -7.36
N VAL A 198 2.88 -18.97 -6.20
CA VAL A 198 3.38 -20.02 -5.32
C VAL A 198 2.52 -20.06 -4.06
N SER A 199 1.86 -21.18 -3.79
CA SER A 199 0.99 -21.30 -2.61
C SER A 199 1.81 -21.69 -1.37
N VAL A 200 1.60 -21.02 -0.26
CA VAL A 200 2.15 -21.39 1.06
C VAL A 200 1.14 -22.32 1.73
N GLN A 201 1.07 -23.57 1.31
CA GLN A 201 0.10 -24.54 1.86
C GLN A 201 0.63 -25.21 3.14
N LYS A 202 -0.29 -25.52 4.07
CA LYS A 202 -0.11 -26.59 5.06
C LYS A 202 -0.03 -27.93 4.33
N PRO A 203 0.79 -28.92 4.75
CA PRO A 203 0.70 -30.26 4.21
C PRO A 203 -0.70 -30.73 4.53
N GLN A 204 -1.42 -31.19 3.50
CA GLN A 204 -2.54 -32.07 3.74
C GLN A 204 -1.98 -33.27 4.46
N GLY A 205 -2.28 -33.39 5.76
CA GLY A 205 -1.92 -34.55 6.55
C GLY A 205 -2.40 -35.78 5.83
N ARG A 206 -1.48 -36.65 5.43
CA ARG A 206 -1.82 -38.05 5.23
C ARG A 206 -2.03 -38.61 6.64
N ILE A 207 -3.29 -38.89 6.94
CA ILE A 207 -3.70 -39.74 8.07
C ILE A 207 -3.08 -41.12 7.87
#